data_AF-A0A2E1WZY0-F1
#
_entry.id   AF-A0A2E1WZY0-F1
#
_cell.length_a   1.000
_cell.length_b   1.000
_cell.length_c   1.000
_cell.angle_alpha   90.00
_cell.angle_beta   90.00
_cell.angle_gamma   90.00
#
_symmetry.space_group_name_H-M   'P 1'
#
loop_
_entity.id
_entity.type
_entity.pdbx_description
1 polymer ?
#
loop_
_entity_poly.entity_id
_entity_poly.type
_entity_poly.pdbx_seq_one_letter_code
_entity_poly.pdbx_strand_id
1 'polypeptide(L)'
;MSYNANQYSIGYSNDLIHTKNLTATNSLFFHAYLKNGMACGMAYSKHAATSIADTSPASEMSFHFTKQVYQNNNFIINVGVQDILFENKYENQISVFMTLINKNIQIAEGYKLQTAVGFGSGRINNDSYYYQQGIENKANIFLGLAINTPFLLNNGGVKFLIDYDGKGLNVGSSVPVTKQITFLGAITHAENFSKFNKYLNDGTEQIYSDSPSISVGLDFKIPQKNKRLKRNKVLPQFDIKNIETDNECLLTIKEQSKAPLSVNADCYDVALNALVENLNSSFQSLSDSLILMQQDLDAGQKENLSLEFQTKILQDSINVQYLNQRISQSEMNIGMKYLSKSLKYFYSEEYDLALVEVENAQKYLPNLAYAYARKGSIYYKIGDLDRALVNWNIALQLDPEYSEVRNMIYAVKKERDIEVLSN
;
A
#
# COMPACT_ATOMS: atom_id res chain seq x y z
N MET A 1 -14.10 9.24 -23.47
CA MET A 1 -12.66 9.51 -23.69
C MET A 1 -12.15 8.35 -24.52
N SER A 2 -11.71 8.57 -25.77
CA SER A 2 -11.08 7.48 -26.53
C SER A 2 -9.64 7.35 -26.04
N TYR A 3 -9.30 6.21 -25.43
CA TYR A 3 -7.94 5.95 -24.99
C TYR A 3 -7.09 5.51 -26.18
N ASN A 4 -5.95 6.16 -26.41
CA ASN A 4 -5.02 5.82 -27.49
C ASN A 4 -4.31 4.47 -27.29
N ALA A 5 -4.28 3.99 -26.05
CA ALA A 5 -3.68 2.76 -25.55
C ALA A 5 -4.69 2.07 -24.62
N ASN A 6 -4.58 0.75 -24.42
CA ASN A 6 -5.23 0.19 -23.23
C ASN A 6 -4.56 0.86 -22.01
N GLN A 7 -5.22 0.89 -20.87
CA GLN A 7 -4.63 1.36 -19.61
C GLN A 7 -5.02 0.37 -18.53
N TYR A 8 -4.06 0.01 -17.69
CA TYR A 8 -4.27 -0.89 -16.57
C TYR A 8 -3.72 -0.23 -15.32
N SER A 9 -4.42 -0.39 -14.21
CA SER A 9 -3.93 0.03 -12.91
C SER A 9 -4.33 -0.96 -11.84
N ILE A 10 -3.51 -1.02 -10.79
CA ILE A 10 -3.79 -1.75 -9.57
C ILE A 10 -3.64 -0.77 -8.41
N GLY A 11 -4.52 -0.82 -7.43
CA GLY A 11 -4.45 0.07 -6.30
C GLY A 11 -4.97 -0.55 -5.03
N TYR A 12 -4.64 0.13 -3.93
CA TYR A 12 -5.04 -0.24 -2.60
C TYR A 12 -5.63 0.99 -1.91
N SER A 13 -6.69 0.80 -1.14
CA SER A 13 -7.31 1.84 -0.32
C SER A 13 -7.66 1.32 1.07
N ASN A 14 -7.66 2.26 2.02
CA ASN A 14 -8.11 2.07 3.39
C ASN A 14 -9.13 3.15 3.72
N ASP A 15 -10.31 2.74 4.19
CA ASP A 15 -11.41 3.62 4.60
C ASP A 15 -11.52 3.57 6.11
N LEU A 16 -10.93 4.56 6.78
CA LEU A 16 -10.87 4.65 8.23
C LEU A 16 -12.17 5.26 8.78
N ILE A 17 -12.85 4.53 9.67
CA ILE A 17 -14.11 4.94 10.29
C ILE A 17 -13.88 5.43 11.72
N HIS A 18 -13.01 4.71 12.45
CA HIS A 18 -12.75 4.99 13.87
C HIS A 18 -11.27 4.80 14.22
N THR A 19 -10.66 5.80 14.83
CA THR A 19 -9.22 5.87 15.12
C THR A 19 -8.79 5.03 16.32
N LYS A 20 -9.64 4.93 17.37
CA LYS A 20 -9.32 4.23 18.63
C LYS A 20 -8.90 2.77 18.42
N ASN A 21 -9.65 2.04 17.59
CA ASN A 21 -9.41 0.62 17.31
C ASN A 21 -8.95 0.37 15.87
N LEU A 22 -8.63 1.45 15.13
CA LEU A 22 -8.31 1.39 13.69
C LEU A 22 -9.38 0.63 12.88
N THR A 23 -10.66 0.86 13.22
CA THR A 23 -11.80 0.27 12.53
C THR A 23 -11.83 0.83 11.11
N ALA A 24 -11.49 0.00 10.13
CA ALA A 24 -11.35 0.41 8.74
C ALA A 24 -11.67 -0.72 7.75
N THR A 25 -12.18 -0.34 6.59
CA THR A 25 -12.32 -1.23 5.43
C THR A 25 -11.04 -1.17 4.61
N ASN A 26 -10.58 -2.33 4.12
CA ASN A 26 -9.37 -2.43 3.29
C ASN A 26 -9.72 -3.01 1.94
N SER A 27 -9.30 -2.35 0.87
CA SER A 27 -9.64 -2.77 -0.48
C SER A 27 -8.42 -2.84 -1.39
N LEU A 28 -8.33 -3.90 -2.18
CA LEU A 28 -7.44 -4.04 -3.32
C LEU A 28 -8.27 -3.99 -4.59
N PHE A 29 -7.92 -3.13 -5.52
CA PHE A 29 -8.69 -2.96 -6.75
C PHE A 29 -7.80 -2.98 -7.99
N PHE A 30 -8.39 -3.42 -9.10
CA PHE A 30 -7.80 -3.42 -10.42
C PHE A 30 -8.76 -2.76 -11.40
N HIS A 31 -8.22 -1.89 -12.26
CA HIS A 31 -8.98 -1.24 -13.33
C HIS A 31 -8.28 -1.40 -14.67
N ALA A 32 -9.08 -1.63 -15.71
CA ALA A 32 -8.64 -1.70 -17.08
C ALA A 32 -9.54 -0.85 -17.97
N TYR A 33 -8.95 0.10 -18.69
CA TYR A 33 -9.61 0.87 -19.74
C TYR A 33 -9.10 0.39 -21.11
N LEU A 34 -10.01 -0.06 -21.96
CA LEU A 34 -9.69 -0.62 -23.27
C LEU A 34 -9.95 0.42 -24.37
N LYS A 35 -9.15 0.36 -25.44
CA LYS A 35 -9.26 1.27 -26.60
C LYS A 35 -10.64 1.31 -27.24
N ASN A 36 -11.36 0.20 -27.19
CA ASN A 36 -12.69 0.04 -27.77
C ASN A 36 -13.81 0.68 -26.92
N GLY A 37 -13.47 1.47 -25.89
CA GLY A 37 -14.44 2.13 -25.01
C GLY A 37 -15.05 1.21 -23.96
N MET A 38 -14.48 0.02 -23.74
CA MET A 38 -14.81 -0.81 -22.58
C MET A 38 -13.93 -0.45 -21.40
N ALA A 39 -14.52 -0.51 -20.20
CA ALA A 39 -13.78 -0.53 -18.95
C ALA A 39 -14.20 -1.76 -18.16
N CYS A 40 -13.26 -2.40 -17.49
CA CYS A 40 -13.55 -3.43 -16.50
C CYS A 40 -12.74 -3.19 -15.25
N GLY A 41 -13.26 -3.62 -14.12
CA GLY A 41 -12.51 -3.62 -12.89
C GLY A 41 -13.03 -4.64 -11.90
N MET A 42 -12.19 -4.90 -10.92
CA MET A 42 -12.40 -5.87 -9.87
C MET A 42 -11.90 -5.26 -8.56
N ALA A 43 -12.65 -5.43 -7.48
CA ALA A 43 -12.21 -5.05 -6.15
C ALA A 43 -12.44 -6.19 -5.18
N TYR A 44 -11.48 -6.40 -4.28
CA TYR A 44 -11.63 -7.22 -3.10
C TYR A 44 -11.59 -6.30 -1.88
N SER A 45 -12.65 -6.31 -1.07
CA SER A 45 -12.83 -5.46 0.09
C SER A 45 -13.06 -6.30 1.33
N LYS A 46 -12.23 -6.10 2.36
CA LYS A 46 -12.48 -6.62 3.71
C LYS A 46 -13.16 -5.52 4.52
N HIS A 47 -14.42 -5.74 4.88
CA HIS A 47 -15.24 -4.76 5.58
C HIS A 47 -14.75 -4.52 7.01
N ALA A 48 -15.01 -3.32 7.53
CA ALA A 48 -14.79 -2.98 8.93
C ALA A 48 -15.74 -3.76 9.85
N ALA A 49 -15.27 -4.13 11.05
CA ALA A 49 -16.14 -4.71 12.06
C ALA A 49 -17.21 -3.72 12.49
N THR A 50 -18.47 -4.16 12.47
CA THR A 50 -19.62 -3.30 12.78
C THR A 50 -19.83 -3.08 14.28
N SER A 51 -19.29 -3.98 15.11
CA SER A 51 -19.30 -3.92 16.58
C SER A 51 -18.22 -4.85 17.17
N ILE A 52 -18.01 -4.81 18.48
CA ILE A 52 -17.08 -5.72 19.16
C ILE A 52 -17.49 -7.21 19.07
N ALA A 53 -18.78 -7.48 18.84
CA ALA A 53 -19.30 -8.84 18.64
C ALA A 53 -19.01 -9.39 17.24
N ASP A 54 -18.65 -8.51 16.30
CA ASP A 54 -18.37 -8.85 14.91
C ASP A 54 -16.90 -9.27 14.72
N THR A 55 -16.61 -10.50 15.13
CA THR A 55 -15.25 -11.06 15.15
C THR A 55 -14.74 -11.54 13.79
N SER A 56 -15.62 -11.60 12.77
CA SER A 56 -15.26 -12.02 11.42
C SER A 56 -16.04 -11.19 10.38
N PRO A 57 -15.63 -9.92 10.16
CA PRO A 57 -16.26 -9.05 9.19
C PRO A 57 -16.27 -9.66 7.78
N ALA A 58 -17.32 -9.40 7.02
CA ALA A 58 -17.48 -9.95 5.68
C ALA A 58 -16.36 -9.47 4.74
N SER A 59 -16.05 -10.31 3.75
CA SER A 59 -15.15 -9.94 2.66
C SER A 59 -15.90 -10.11 1.35
N GLU A 60 -15.79 -9.11 0.51
CA GLU A 60 -16.52 -9.00 -0.75
C GLU A 60 -15.54 -8.96 -1.92
N MET A 61 -15.89 -9.65 -3.00
CA MET A 61 -15.26 -9.48 -4.30
C MET A 61 -16.31 -8.95 -5.28
N SER A 62 -16.06 -7.77 -5.84
CA SER A 62 -16.95 -7.12 -6.80
C SER A 62 -16.29 -6.99 -8.17
N PHE A 63 -17.08 -7.20 -9.23
CA PHE A 63 -16.68 -6.92 -10.61
C PHE A 63 -17.59 -5.86 -11.21
N HIS A 64 -16.99 -4.96 -11.98
CA HIS A 64 -17.73 -3.97 -12.75
C HIS A 64 -17.27 -3.95 -14.20
N PHE A 65 -18.23 -3.83 -15.11
CA PHE A 65 -18.02 -3.77 -16.55
C PHE A 65 -18.79 -2.58 -17.09
N THR A 66 -18.11 -1.69 -17.80
CA THR A 66 -18.73 -0.51 -18.41
C THR A 66 -18.42 -0.48 -19.89
N LYS A 67 -19.42 -0.19 -20.72
CA LYS A 67 -19.26 0.06 -22.14
C LYS A 67 -19.73 1.47 -22.45
N GLN A 68 -18.86 2.24 -23.09
CA GLN A 68 -19.27 3.47 -23.75
C GLN A 68 -20.09 3.11 -24.99
N VAL A 69 -21.39 3.38 -24.95
CA VAL A 69 -22.35 3.03 -26.02
C VAL A 69 -22.59 4.19 -26.99
N TYR A 70 -22.40 5.43 -26.52
CA TYR A 70 -22.57 6.62 -27.35
C TYR A 70 -21.59 7.72 -26.98
N GLN A 71 -21.15 8.49 -27.99
CA GLN A 71 -20.34 9.68 -27.82
C GLN A 71 -20.71 10.73 -28.86
N ASN A 72 -20.94 11.96 -28.43
CA ASN A 72 -20.93 13.12 -29.33
C ASN A 72 -20.03 14.24 -28.77
N ASN A 73 -20.20 15.46 -29.28
CA ASN A 73 -19.39 16.60 -28.84
C ASN A 73 -19.75 17.08 -27.43
N ASN A 74 -20.96 16.80 -26.93
CA ASN A 74 -21.50 17.38 -25.71
C ASN A 74 -21.59 16.38 -24.56
N PHE A 75 -21.89 15.11 -24.86
CA PHE A 75 -22.11 14.08 -23.86
C PHE A 75 -21.62 12.69 -24.27
N ILE A 76 -21.43 11.87 -23.25
CA ILE A 76 -21.03 10.47 -23.30
C ILE A 76 -22.12 9.68 -22.59
N ILE A 77 -22.54 8.56 -23.18
CA ILE A 77 -23.42 7.61 -22.51
C ILE A 77 -22.64 6.33 -22.28
N ASN A 78 -22.58 5.91 -21.01
CA ASN A 78 -22.07 4.60 -20.65
C ASN A 78 -23.20 3.74 -20.09
N VAL A 79 -23.13 2.45 -20.40
CA VAL A 79 -23.98 1.42 -19.80
C VAL A 79 -23.06 0.38 -19.18
N GLY A 80 -23.42 -0.14 -18.03
CA GLY A 80 -22.58 -1.10 -17.33
C GLY A 80 -23.32 -2.03 -16.40
N VAL A 81 -22.58 -3.04 -15.98
CA VAL A 81 -22.95 -3.96 -14.91
C VAL A 81 -21.99 -3.70 -13.75
N GLN A 82 -22.53 -3.55 -12.54
CA GLN A 82 -21.82 -3.33 -11.29
C GLN A 82 -22.13 -4.48 -10.32
N ASP A 83 -21.21 -4.76 -9.40
CA ASP A 83 -21.40 -5.64 -8.24
C ASP A 83 -21.82 -7.08 -8.55
N ILE A 84 -21.11 -7.75 -9.47
CA ILE A 84 -21.15 -9.22 -9.51
C ILE A 84 -20.43 -9.73 -8.26
N LEU A 85 -21.20 -10.02 -7.22
CA LEU A 85 -20.74 -10.45 -5.91
C LEU A 85 -20.56 -11.96 -5.86
N PHE A 86 -19.46 -12.42 -5.26
CA PHE A 86 -19.28 -13.81 -4.82
C PHE A 86 -19.19 -13.84 -3.30
N GLU A 87 -20.32 -14.11 -2.63
CA GLU A 87 -20.34 -14.40 -1.19
C GLU A 87 -21.08 -15.72 -0.90
N ASN A 88 -20.63 -16.44 0.12
CA ASN A 88 -21.12 -17.79 0.46
C ASN A 88 -22.52 -17.81 1.12
N LYS A 89 -23.13 -16.64 1.39
CA LYS A 89 -24.33 -16.51 2.25
C LYS A 89 -25.53 -15.76 1.62
N TYR A 90 -25.34 -15.03 0.52
CA TYR A 90 -26.40 -14.21 -0.10
C TYR A 90 -26.54 -14.54 -1.59
N GLU A 91 -27.74 -14.38 -2.16
CA GLU A 91 -27.96 -14.62 -3.60
C GLU A 91 -27.17 -13.61 -4.46
N ASN A 92 -26.45 -14.11 -5.46
CA ASN A 92 -25.71 -13.28 -6.42
C ASN A 92 -26.71 -12.42 -7.21
N GLN A 93 -26.50 -11.10 -7.26
CA GLN A 93 -27.35 -10.18 -8.01
C GLN A 93 -26.52 -9.31 -8.97
N ILE A 94 -27.13 -8.95 -10.10
CA ILE A 94 -26.50 -8.16 -11.16
C ILE A 94 -27.08 -6.75 -11.08
N SER A 95 -26.25 -5.77 -10.76
CA SER A 95 -26.66 -4.36 -10.79
C SER A 95 -26.39 -3.77 -12.17
N VAL A 96 -27.37 -3.14 -12.79
CA VAL A 96 -27.20 -2.50 -14.11
C VAL A 96 -27.30 -1.00 -13.95
N PHE A 97 -26.47 -0.26 -14.67
CA PHE A 97 -26.53 1.20 -14.68
C PHE A 97 -26.36 1.82 -16.06
N MET A 98 -26.84 3.04 -16.16
CA MET A 98 -26.64 3.94 -17.29
C MET A 98 -26.19 5.30 -16.75
N THR A 99 -25.19 5.91 -17.38
CA THR A 99 -24.70 7.26 -17.03
C THR A 99 -24.64 8.15 -18.24
N LEU A 100 -25.08 9.40 -18.06
CA LEU A 100 -24.92 10.50 -18.99
C LEU A 100 -23.88 11.46 -18.41
N ILE A 101 -22.75 11.59 -19.10
CA ILE A 101 -21.62 12.42 -18.66
C ILE A 101 -21.42 13.54 -19.68
N ASN A 102 -21.40 14.79 -19.24
CA ASN A 102 -21.04 15.88 -20.14
C ASN A 102 -19.54 15.85 -20.49
N LYS A 103 -19.17 16.49 -21.60
CA LYS A 103 -17.77 16.57 -22.01
C LYS A 103 -17.14 17.85 -21.48
N ASN A 104 -16.25 17.72 -20.49
CA ASN A 104 -15.28 18.73 -20.02
C ASN A 104 -15.64 20.21 -20.32
N ILE A 105 -16.56 20.78 -19.55
CA ILE A 105 -16.92 22.20 -19.62
C ILE A 105 -15.75 23.02 -19.08
N GLN A 106 -15.24 23.96 -19.87
CA GLN A 106 -14.22 24.90 -19.40
C GLN A 106 -14.87 25.92 -18.46
N ILE A 107 -14.41 26.00 -17.20
CA ILE A 107 -14.98 26.92 -16.19
C ILE A 107 -14.04 28.07 -15.82
N ALA A 108 -12.73 27.88 -15.98
CA ALA A 108 -11.68 28.90 -15.82
C ALA A 108 -10.42 28.44 -16.58
N GLU A 109 -9.39 29.26 -16.69
CA GLU A 109 -8.16 28.88 -17.41
C GLU A 109 -7.52 27.60 -16.81
N GLY A 110 -7.43 26.54 -17.61
CA GLY A 110 -6.90 25.25 -17.16
C GLY A 110 -7.84 24.41 -16.29
N TYR A 111 -9.02 24.91 -15.90
CA TYR A 111 -10.01 24.17 -15.10
C TYR A 111 -11.14 23.62 -15.97
N LYS A 112 -11.42 22.32 -15.83
CA LYS A 112 -12.46 21.61 -16.58
C LYS A 112 -13.42 20.87 -15.65
N LEU A 113 -14.69 21.20 -15.77
CA LEU A 113 -15.79 20.58 -15.05
C LEU A 113 -16.39 19.42 -15.87
N GLN A 114 -16.61 18.29 -15.22
CA GLN A 114 -17.49 17.23 -15.70
C GLN A 114 -18.62 17.03 -14.69
N THR A 115 -19.78 16.69 -15.20
CA THR A 115 -20.99 16.33 -14.46
C THR A 115 -21.52 15.04 -15.05
N ALA A 116 -21.90 14.12 -14.19
CA ALA A 116 -22.50 12.85 -14.54
C ALA A 116 -23.87 12.74 -13.85
N VAL A 117 -24.86 12.27 -14.60
CA VAL A 117 -26.15 11.85 -14.04
C VAL A 117 -26.32 10.39 -14.42
N GLY A 118 -26.55 9.54 -13.42
CA GLY A 118 -26.73 8.11 -13.62
C GLY A 118 -28.01 7.58 -13.01
N PHE A 119 -28.44 6.44 -13.54
CA PHE A 119 -29.55 5.65 -13.03
C PHE A 119 -29.08 4.20 -12.95
N GLY A 120 -29.34 3.54 -11.83
CA GLY A 120 -28.92 2.15 -11.65
C GLY A 120 -29.73 1.39 -10.62
N SER A 121 -29.84 0.08 -10.80
CA SER A 121 -30.50 -0.86 -9.90
C SER A 121 -29.51 -1.51 -8.92
N GLY A 122 -30.02 -2.29 -7.96
CA GLY A 122 -29.21 -3.15 -7.11
C GLY A 122 -28.40 -2.41 -6.05
N ARG A 123 -27.16 -2.83 -5.80
CA ARG A 123 -26.30 -2.31 -4.72
C ARG A 123 -25.60 -0.98 -5.01
N ILE A 124 -25.76 -0.44 -6.22
CA ILE A 124 -25.14 0.83 -6.64
C ILE A 124 -25.48 2.00 -5.70
N ASN A 125 -26.61 1.91 -5.00
CA ASN A 125 -27.08 2.91 -4.05
C ASN A 125 -27.26 2.32 -2.64
N ASN A 126 -26.51 1.29 -2.28
CA ASN A 126 -26.63 0.63 -0.99
C ASN A 126 -25.47 0.99 -0.05
N ASP A 127 -25.73 0.94 1.24
CA ASP A 127 -24.73 1.27 2.26
C ASP A 127 -23.72 0.13 2.34
N SER A 128 -22.44 0.46 2.21
CA SER A 128 -21.33 -0.50 2.20
C SER A 128 -21.15 -1.20 3.55
N TYR A 129 -21.62 -0.59 4.65
CA TYR A 129 -21.48 -1.14 6.00
C TYR A 129 -22.69 -1.95 6.46
N TYR A 130 -23.74 -2.00 5.64
CA TYR A 130 -24.99 -2.67 5.96
C TYR A 130 -25.18 -3.96 5.15
N TYR A 131 -24.20 -4.87 5.23
CA TYR A 131 -24.17 -6.14 4.50
C TYR A 131 -25.11 -7.22 5.05
N GLN A 132 -25.81 -6.97 6.15
CA GLN A 132 -26.69 -7.96 6.82
C GLN A 132 -28.16 -7.90 6.39
N GLN A 133 -28.63 -6.83 5.73
CA GLN A 133 -30.02 -6.72 5.27
C GLN A 133 -30.19 -6.96 3.77
N GLY A 134 -31.38 -7.46 3.39
CA GLY A 134 -31.75 -7.66 1.99
C GLY A 134 -31.75 -6.35 1.20
N ILE A 135 -31.33 -6.45 -0.06
CA ILE A 135 -31.20 -5.29 -0.97
C ILE A 135 -32.58 -4.93 -1.51
N GLU A 136 -32.97 -3.65 -1.49
CA GLU A 136 -34.15 -3.17 -2.20
C GLU A 136 -33.85 -3.00 -3.70
N ASN A 137 -34.62 -3.66 -4.57
CA ASN A 137 -34.44 -3.66 -6.03
C ASN A 137 -34.86 -2.37 -6.76
N LYS A 138 -34.86 -1.21 -6.09
CA LYS A 138 -35.31 0.05 -6.70
C LYS A 138 -34.17 0.71 -7.46
N ALA A 139 -34.45 1.16 -8.68
CA ALA A 139 -33.51 1.97 -9.44
C ALA A 139 -33.47 3.40 -8.84
N ASN A 140 -32.28 3.87 -8.47
CA ASN A 140 -32.10 5.25 -7.98
C ASN A 140 -31.18 6.06 -8.90
N ILE A 141 -31.19 7.37 -8.64
CA ILE A 141 -30.39 8.37 -9.34
C ILE A 141 -29.13 8.63 -8.54
N PHE A 142 -27.99 8.67 -9.24
CA PHE A 142 -26.72 9.13 -8.69
C PHE A 142 -26.15 10.27 -9.52
N LEU A 143 -25.40 11.16 -8.86
CA LEU A 143 -24.90 12.40 -9.44
C LEU A 143 -23.41 12.55 -9.16
N GLY A 144 -22.63 12.72 -10.23
CA GLY A 144 -21.19 12.94 -10.13
C GLY A 144 -20.79 14.32 -10.61
N LEU A 145 -19.77 14.90 -9.98
CA LEU A 145 -19.12 16.13 -10.39
C LEU A 145 -17.60 15.94 -10.29
N ALA A 146 -16.87 16.29 -11.34
CA ALA A 146 -15.41 16.22 -11.35
C ALA A 146 -14.81 17.55 -11.83
N ILE A 147 -13.90 18.12 -11.05
CA ILE A 147 -13.11 19.30 -11.44
C ILE A 147 -11.68 18.85 -11.71
N ASN A 148 -11.25 18.96 -12.97
CA ASN A 148 -9.86 18.77 -13.36
C ASN A 148 -9.14 20.11 -13.27
N THR A 149 -7.99 20.13 -12.61
CA THR A 149 -7.20 21.34 -12.37
C THR A 149 -5.92 21.36 -13.21
N PRO A 150 -5.28 22.53 -13.38
CA PRO A 150 -4.00 22.64 -14.09
C PRO A 150 -2.79 22.20 -13.24
N PHE A 151 -2.98 21.76 -12.00
CA PHE A 151 -1.87 21.29 -11.16
C PHE A 151 -1.41 19.91 -11.57
N LEU A 152 -0.09 19.69 -11.66
CA LEU A 152 0.51 18.41 -12.08
C LEU A 152 0.02 17.92 -13.46
N LEU A 153 -0.25 18.83 -14.40
CA LEU A 153 -0.71 18.49 -15.76
C LEU A 153 0.19 17.47 -16.47
N ASN A 154 1.51 17.56 -16.28
CA ASN A 154 2.49 16.63 -16.85
C ASN A 154 2.29 15.16 -16.40
N ASN A 155 1.60 14.95 -15.28
CA ASN A 155 1.31 13.65 -14.70
C ASN A 155 -0.16 13.22 -14.83
N GLY A 156 -1.05 14.11 -15.27
CA GLY A 156 -2.47 13.81 -15.50
C GLY A 156 -3.45 14.83 -14.93
N GLY A 157 -2.98 15.82 -14.15
CA GLY A 157 -3.83 16.82 -13.52
C GLY A 157 -4.42 16.35 -12.19
N VAL A 158 -4.40 17.20 -11.16
CA VAL A 158 -5.14 16.94 -9.92
C VAL A 158 -6.64 17.03 -10.21
N LYS A 159 -7.42 16.08 -9.69
CA LYS A 159 -8.87 16.05 -9.85
C LYS A 159 -9.55 16.07 -8.50
N PHE A 160 -10.60 16.86 -8.40
CA PHE A 160 -11.55 16.81 -7.30
C PHE A 160 -12.84 16.16 -7.77
N LEU A 161 -13.41 15.31 -6.94
CA LEU A 161 -14.59 14.50 -7.23
C LEU A 161 -15.62 14.75 -6.13
N ILE A 162 -16.87 14.90 -6.52
CA ILE A 162 -18.02 14.87 -5.64
C ILE A 162 -18.98 13.87 -6.25
N ASP A 163 -19.43 12.91 -5.48
CA ASP A 163 -20.33 11.86 -5.93
C ASP A 163 -21.46 11.71 -4.93
N TYR A 164 -22.69 11.64 -5.43
CA TYR A 164 -23.86 11.35 -4.65
C TYR A 164 -24.44 10.04 -5.15
N ASP A 165 -24.31 8.99 -4.36
CA ASP A 165 -24.69 7.61 -4.71
C ASP A 165 -26.17 7.29 -4.45
N GLY A 166 -27.00 8.31 -4.21
CA GLY A 166 -28.41 8.14 -3.85
C GLY A 166 -28.66 8.04 -2.34
N LYS A 167 -27.65 7.72 -1.53
CA LYS A 167 -27.72 7.66 -0.06
C LYS A 167 -26.86 8.72 0.63
N GLY A 168 -25.62 8.88 0.19
CA GLY A 168 -24.61 9.73 0.82
C GLY A 168 -23.83 10.59 -0.16
N LEU A 169 -23.20 11.63 0.35
CA LEU A 169 -22.32 12.53 -0.39
C LEU A 169 -20.86 12.12 -0.14
N ASN A 170 -20.17 11.73 -1.20
CA ASN A 170 -18.78 11.33 -1.17
C ASN A 170 -17.92 12.41 -1.85
N VAL A 171 -16.81 12.78 -1.23
CA VAL A 171 -15.91 13.81 -1.76
C VAL A 171 -14.50 13.25 -1.87
N GLY A 172 -13.91 13.32 -3.05
CA GLY A 172 -12.61 12.71 -3.34
C GLY A 172 -11.63 13.65 -4.03
N SER A 173 -10.37 13.26 -3.99
CA SER A 173 -9.26 13.89 -4.72
C SER A 173 -8.33 12.81 -5.26
N SER A 174 -7.87 13.01 -6.50
CA SER A 174 -6.79 12.22 -7.10
C SER A 174 -5.61 13.11 -7.42
N VAL A 175 -4.45 12.80 -6.84
CA VAL A 175 -3.20 13.57 -6.98
C VAL A 175 -2.16 12.71 -7.69
N PRO A 176 -1.92 12.91 -9.00
CA PRO A 176 -0.94 12.12 -9.75
C PRO A 176 0.49 12.59 -9.46
N VAL A 177 1.08 12.05 -8.39
CA VAL A 177 2.45 12.38 -7.92
C VAL A 177 3.48 12.08 -9.01
N THR A 178 3.30 10.97 -9.75
CA THR A 178 4.11 10.63 -10.93
C THR A 178 3.20 10.17 -12.08
N LYS A 179 3.78 9.85 -13.25
CA LYS A 179 3.01 9.26 -14.35
C LYS A 179 2.46 7.86 -14.01
N GLN A 180 3.03 7.19 -13.02
CA GLN A 180 2.70 5.83 -12.61
C GLN A 180 1.93 5.78 -11.29
N ILE A 181 2.15 6.74 -10.38
CA ILE A 181 1.61 6.70 -9.02
C ILE A 181 0.64 7.86 -8.82
N THR A 182 -0.58 7.53 -8.42
CA THR A 182 -1.61 8.49 -8.03
C THR A 182 -1.99 8.27 -6.58
N PHE A 183 -1.93 9.32 -5.78
CA PHE A 183 -2.48 9.31 -4.43
C PHE A 183 -3.97 9.62 -4.47
N LEU A 184 -4.75 8.86 -3.72
CA LEU A 184 -6.19 9.01 -3.60
C LEU A 184 -6.50 9.41 -2.16
N GLY A 185 -7.32 10.44 -2.01
CA GLY A 185 -7.90 10.82 -0.72
C GLY A 185 -9.38 11.04 -0.88
N ALA A 186 -10.20 10.52 0.01
CA ALA A 186 -11.63 10.77 -0.01
C ALA A 186 -12.24 10.84 1.39
N ILE A 187 -13.43 11.40 1.45
CA ILE A 187 -14.32 11.37 2.60
C ILE A 187 -15.62 10.75 2.09
N THR A 188 -16.04 9.65 2.69
CA THR A 188 -17.34 9.04 2.42
C THR A 188 -18.37 9.54 3.42
N HIS A 189 -19.64 9.63 3.01
CA HIS A 189 -20.74 10.17 3.81
C HIS A 189 -20.40 11.52 4.48
N ALA A 190 -19.87 12.46 3.69
CA ALA A 190 -19.42 13.78 4.14
C ALA A 190 -20.52 14.59 4.85
N GLU A 191 -21.78 14.36 4.51
CA GLU A 191 -22.95 14.91 5.19
C GLU A 191 -23.05 14.48 6.67
N ASN A 192 -22.51 13.30 6.99
CA ASN A 192 -22.53 12.71 8.32
C ASN A 192 -21.21 12.90 9.07
N PHE A 193 -20.25 13.70 8.56
CA PHE A 193 -18.88 13.77 9.10
C PHE A 193 -18.81 14.18 10.59
N SER A 194 -19.83 14.83 11.15
CA SER A 194 -19.94 15.09 12.60
C SER A 194 -19.98 13.82 13.48
N LYS A 195 -20.26 12.66 12.87
CA LYS A 195 -20.28 11.33 13.49
C LYS A 195 -18.94 10.59 13.33
N PHE A 196 -17.96 11.17 12.65
CA PHE A 196 -16.64 10.56 12.50
C PHE A 196 -16.02 10.30 13.88
N ASN A 197 -15.43 9.12 14.05
CA ASN A 197 -14.82 8.69 15.30
C ASN A 197 -15.80 8.67 16.50
N LYS A 198 -17.07 8.33 16.25
CA LYS A 198 -18.09 8.10 17.29
C LYS A 198 -18.79 6.77 17.06
N TYR A 199 -19.10 6.07 18.14
CA TYR A 199 -19.97 4.91 18.10
C TYR A 199 -21.42 5.31 18.29
N LEU A 200 -22.32 4.54 17.67
CA LEU A 200 -23.74 4.56 17.99
C LEU A 200 -23.97 4.07 19.42
N ASN A 201 -23.20 3.07 19.86
CA ASN A 201 -23.18 2.58 21.22
C ASN A 201 -21.74 2.28 21.67
N ASP A 202 -21.23 3.07 22.61
CA ASP A 202 -19.86 2.96 23.11
C ASP A 202 -19.59 1.64 23.84
N GLY A 203 -20.59 1.02 24.46
CA GLY A 203 -20.43 -0.23 25.20
C GLY A 203 -20.23 -1.44 24.30
N THR A 204 -20.83 -1.43 23.11
CA THR A 204 -20.69 -2.49 22.09
C THR A 204 -19.75 -2.08 20.95
N GLU A 205 -19.19 -0.87 21.02
CA GLU A 205 -18.39 -0.23 19.97
C GLU A 205 -19.06 -0.32 18.59
N GLN A 206 -20.38 -0.13 18.56
CA GLN A 206 -21.19 -0.27 17.36
C GLN A 206 -21.07 0.97 16.47
N ILE A 207 -20.72 0.80 15.19
CA ILE A 207 -20.67 1.91 14.22
C ILE A 207 -22.07 2.25 13.69
N TYR A 208 -22.24 3.47 13.16
CA TYR A 208 -23.46 3.85 12.43
C TYR A 208 -23.51 3.12 11.07
N SER A 209 -24.70 2.92 10.50
CA SER A 209 -24.85 2.36 9.15
C SER A 209 -24.13 3.26 8.13
N ASP A 210 -24.52 4.52 8.01
CA ASP A 210 -23.86 5.50 7.13
C ASP A 210 -22.71 6.23 7.85
N SER A 211 -21.81 5.45 8.44
CA SER A 211 -20.65 6.02 9.14
C SER A 211 -19.76 6.78 8.15
N PRO A 212 -19.40 8.03 8.44
CA PRO A 212 -18.42 8.74 7.62
C PRO A 212 -17.05 8.09 7.77
N SER A 213 -16.29 8.07 6.69
CA SER A 213 -14.92 7.56 6.71
C SER A 213 -13.96 8.53 6.03
N ILE A 214 -12.68 8.43 6.41
CA ILE A 214 -11.58 9.06 5.70
C ILE A 214 -10.85 7.97 4.94
N SER A 215 -10.86 8.09 3.62
CA SER A 215 -10.24 7.15 2.70
C SER A 215 -8.88 7.64 2.25
N VAL A 216 -7.89 6.76 2.28
CA VAL A 216 -6.57 6.99 1.70
C VAL A 216 -6.21 5.81 0.81
N GLY A 217 -5.68 6.08 -0.38
CA GLY A 217 -5.29 5.04 -1.31
C GLY A 217 -4.15 5.41 -2.25
N LEU A 218 -3.63 4.39 -2.91
CA LEU A 218 -2.62 4.49 -3.95
C LEU A 218 -3.08 3.73 -5.18
N ASP A 219 -3.00 4.36 -6.33
CA ASP A 219 -3.26 3.75 -7.63
C ASP A 219 -1.97 3.74 -8.47
N PHE A 220 -1.58 2.53 -8.89
CA PHE A 220 -0.39 2.24 -9.65
C PHE A 220 -0.77 1.89 -11.09
N LYS A 221 -0.50 2.82 -12.01
CA LYS A 221 -0.65 2.58 -13.44
C LYS A 221 0.44 1.62 -13.91
N ILE A 222 0.00 0.50 -14.47
CA ILE A 222 0.87 -0.53 -15.04
C ILE A 222 1.40 0.01 -16.38
N PRO A 223 2.74 0.19 -16.52
CA PRO A 223 3.32 0.69 -17.75
C PRO A 223 3.06 -0.30 -18.88
N GLN A 224 2.43 0.16 -19.94
CA GLN A 224 2.41 -0.60 -21.17
C GLN A 224 3.71 -0.37 -21.91
N LYS A 225 4.35 -1.44 -22.39
CA LYS A 225 5.43 -1.32 -23.38
C LYS A 225 4.86 -0.49 -24.53
N ASN A 226 5.34 0.75 -24.66
CA ASN A 226 5.05 1.55 -25.83
C ASN A 226 5.59 0.77 -27.03
N LYS A 227 4.71 0.18 -27.86
CA LYS A 227 5.07 0.04 -29.27
C LYS A 227 5.43 1.44 -29.71
N ARG A 228 6.71 1.69 -29.97
CA ARG A 228 7.22 2.97 -30.51
C ARG A 228 6.20 3.45 -31.53
N LEU A 229 5.54 4.58 -31.24
CA LEU A 229 4.83 5.32 -32.26
C LEU A 229 5.86 5.54 -33.37
N LYS A 230 5.61 4.97 -34.55
CA LYS A 230 6.34 5.37 -35.75
C LYS A 230 6.12 6.87 -35.86
N ARG A 231 7.14 7.66 -35.48
CA ARG A 231 7.20 9.08 -35.82
C ARG A 231 7.21 9.10 -37.34
N ASN A 232 6.09 9.43 -37.96
CA ASN A 232 6.08 9.93 -39.32
C ASN A 232 6.74 11.31 -39.28
N LYS A 233 8.08 11.33 -39.27
CA LYS A 233 8.82 12.47 -39.79
C LYS A 233 8.63 12.39 -41.29
N VAL A 234 7.81 13.27 -41.85
CA VAL A 234 7.92 13.61 -43.27
C VAL A 234 9.29 14.27 -43.41
N LEU A 235 10.26 13.50 -43.93
CA LEU A 235 11.51 14.03 -44.47
C LEU A 235 11.27 14.29 -45.96
N PRO A 236 11.88 15.34 -46.52
CA PRO A 236 11.60 15.75 -47.89
C PRO A 236 11.98 14.63 -48.88
N GLN A 237 11.12 14.49 -49.88
CA GLN A 237 11.20 13.52 -50.97
C GLN A 237 12.47 13.79 -51.79
N PHE A 238 13.31 12.77 -51.95
CA PHE A 238 14.46 12.79 -52.84
C PHE A 238 14.05 12.09 -54.13
N ASP A 239 13.81 12.86 -55.20
CA ASP A 239 13.52 12.32 -56.54
C ASP A 239 14.81 11.77 -57.17
N ILE A 240 14.86 10.46 -57.40
CA ILE A 240 15.78 9.88 -58.38
C ILE A 240 15.02 9.79 -59.69
N LYS A 241 15.36 10.68 -60.64
CA LYS A 241 14.84 10.60 -62.01
C LYS A 241 15.45 9.40 -62.73
N ASN A 242 14.57 8.71 -63.46
CA ASN A 242 14.78 7.64 -64.44
C ASN A 242 16.25 7.31 -64.75
N ILE A 243 16.70 6.17 -64.22
CA ILE A 243 17.74 5.40 -64.87
C ILE A 243 17.00 4.35 -65.68
N GLU A 244 16.75 4.66 -66.95
CA GLU A 244 16.38 3.66 -67.95
C GLU A 244 17.64 2.88 -68.30
N THR A 245 17.68 1.62 -67.88
CA THR A 245 18.57 0.61 -68.47
C THR A 245 17.74 -0.63 -68.73
N ASP A 246 17.65 -0.99 -70.00
CA ASP A 246 17.02 -2.22 -70.46
C ASP A 246 17.65 -3.45 -69.75
N ASN A 247 16.81 -4.22 -69.07
CA ASN A 247 17.05 -5.60 -68.63
C ASN A 247 18.14 -5.88 -67.57
N GLU A 248 18.43 -4.97 -66.64
CA GLU A 248 19.23 -5.32 -65.45
C GLU A 248 18.36 -5.42 -64.18
N CYS A 249 18.45 -6.57 -63.50
CA CYS A 249 17.82 -6.76 -62.18
C CYS A 249 18.60 -5.97 -61.12
N LEU A 250 17.98 -4.94 -60.55
CA LEU A 250 18.61 -4.02 -59.62
C LEU A 250 18.08 -4.21 -58.20
N LEU A 251 18.99 -4.25 -57.23
CA LEU A 251 18.65 -4.20 -55.81
C LEU A 251 18.17 -2.79 -55.45
N THR A 252 16.98 -2.72 -54.89
CA THR A 252 16.32 -1.48 -54.46
C THR A 252 16.13 -1.50 -52.94
N ILE A 253 16.30 -0.35 -52.31
CA ILE A 253 15.94 -0.13 -50.92
C ILE A 253 14.79 0.87 -50.96
N LYS A 254 13.57 0.45 -50.59
CA LYS A 254 12.45 1.39 -50.47
C LYS A 254 12.82 2.48 -49.45
N GLU A 255 12.43 3.73 -49.72
CA GLU A 255 12.85 5.01 -49.10
C GLU A 255 12.91 5.12 -47.56
N GLN A 256 12.59 4.07 -46.81
CA GLN A 256 12.73 4.01 -45.37
C GLN A 256 13.90 3.08 -45.00
N SER A 257 14.84 3.54 -44.18
CA SER A 257 16.00 2.79 -43.66
C SER A 257 15.68 1.53 -42.82
N LYS A 258 14.42 1.07 -42.87
CA LYS A 258 13.88 -0.14 -42.24
C LYS A 258 13.04 -0.99 -43.21
N ALA A 259 12.97 -0.63 -44.48
CA ALA A 259 12.28 -1.43 -45.47
C ALA A 259 13.15 -2.63 -45.85
N PRO A 260 12.54 -3.82 -46.03
CA PRO A 260 13.27 -4.98 -46.54
C PRO A 260 13.85 -4.66 -47.92
N LEU A 261 15.01 -5.24 -48.24
CA LEU A 261 15.59 -5.23 -49.58
C LEU A 261 14.54 -5.74 -50.58
N SER A 262 14.45 -5.10 -51.75
CA SER A 262 13.54 -5.52 -52.82
C SER A 262 14.24 -5.46 -54.17
N VAL A 263 13.73 -6.18 -55.16
CA VAL A 263 14.20 -6.07 -56.55
C VAL A 263 13.20 -5.21 -57.35
N ASN A 264 13.63 -4.60 -58.45
CA ASN A 264 12.74 -3.83 -59.34
C ASN A 264 11.63 -4.72 -59.94
N ALA A 265 10.47 -4.10 -60.24
CA ALA A 265 9.23 -4.79 -60.58
C ALA A 265 9.33 -5.69 -61.84
N ASP A 266 10.25 -5.38 -62.74
CA ASP A 266 10.44 -6.08 -64.02
C ASP A 266 11.53 -7.16 -63.96
N CYS A 267 12.04 -7.50 -62.77
CA CYS A 267 13.05 -8.55 -62.59
C CYS A 267 12.45 -9.95 -62.42
N TYR A 268 12.75 -10.85 -63.37
CA TYR A 268 12.32 -12.25 -63.36
C TYR A 268 13.39 -13.26 -62.88
N ASP A 269 14.52 -12.80 -62.33
CA ASP A 269 15.57 -13.68 -61.81
C ASP A 269 15.11 -14.34 -60.49
N VAL A 270 14.82 -15.63 -60.56
CA VAL A 270 14.34 -16.44 -59.44
C VAL A 270 15.41 -16.59 -58.35
N ALA A 271 16.69 -16.70 -58.73
CA ALA A 271 17.78 -16.90 -57.78
C ALA A 271 18.06 -15.62 -56.98
N LEU A 272 18.02 -14.45 -57.64
CA LEU A 272 18.19 -13.17 -56.99
C LEU A 272 17.03 -12.83 -56.05
N ASN A 273 15.78 -13.10 -56.46
CA ASN A 273 14.61 -12.91 -55.58
C ASN A 273 14.68 -13.81 -54.34
N ALA A 274 15.05 -15.09 -54.50
CA ALA A 274 15.24 -16.01 -53.37
C ALA A 274 16.38 -15.56 -52.43
N LEU A 275 17.46 -15.01 -52.98
CA LEU A 275 18.56 -14.44 -52.18
C LEU A 275 18.08 -13.25 -51.34
N VAL A 276 17.31 -12.33 -51.93
CA VAL A 276 16.77 -11.15 -51.25
C VAL A 276 15.79 -11.54 -50.13
N GLU A 277 14.92 -12.51 -50.37
CA GLU A 277 14.01 -13.04 -49.35
C GLU A 277 14.79 -13.67 -48.17
N ASN A 278 15.82 -14.48 -48.47
CA ASN A 278 16.66 -15.08 -47.45
C ASN A 278 17.45 -14.05 -46.64
N LEU A 279 17.98 -13.01 -47.28
CA LEU A 279 18.68 -11.91 -46.61
C LEU A 279 17.74 -11.11 -45.70
N ASN A 280 16.53 -10.80 -46.16
CA ASN A 280 15.53 -10.12 -45.34
C ASN A 280 15.11 -10.96 -44.14
N SER A 281 14.88 -12.27 -44.34
CA SER A 281 14.56 -13.21 -43.26
C SER A 281 15.69 -13.27 -42.23
N SER A 282 16.95 -13.33 -42.68
CA SER A 282 18.12 -13.34 -41.81
C SER A 282 18.27 -12.04 -41.03
N PHE A 283 18.05 -10.88 -41.67
CA PHE A 283 18.10 -9.58 -41.01
C PHE A 283 16.98 -9.41 -39.97
N GLN A 284 15.77 -9.90 -40.28
CA GLN A 284 14.65 -9.91 -39.36
C GLN A 284 14.95 -10.77 -38.13
N SER A 285 15.47 -11.98 -38.33
CA SER A 285 15.89 -12.89 -37.25
C SER A 285 16.98 -12.27 -36.36
N LEU A 286 17.95 -11.58 -36.96
CA LEU A 286 18.99 -10.86 -36.23
C LEU A 286 18.41 -9.68 -35.43
N SER A 287 17.50 -8.90 -36.02
CA SER A 287 16.80 -7.81 -35.33
C SER A 287 16.00 -8.33 -34.13
N ASP A 288 15.30 -9.45 -34.28
CA ASP A 288 14.54 -10.08 -33.20
C ASP A 288 15.47 -10.58 -32.08
N SER A 289 16.63 -11.14 -32.45
CA SER A 289 17.68 -11.56 -31.49
C SER A 289 18.26 -10.37 -30.72
N LEU A 290 18.49 -9.23 -31.39
CA LEU A 290 18.95 -7.99 -30.73
C LEU A 290 17.90 -7.43 -29.76
N ILE A 291 16.62 -7.51 -30.13
CA ILE A 291 15.53 -7.11 -29.24
C ILE A 291 15.44 -8.02 -28.02
N LEU A 292 15.67 -9.32 -28.17
CA LEU A 292 15.70 -10.28 -27.06
C LEU A 292 16.88 -9.98 -26.12
N MET A 293 18.10 -9.82 -26.67
CA MET A 293 19.28 -9.45 -25.88
C MET A 293 19.10 -8.13 -25.11
N GLN A 294 18.45 -7.13 -25.71
CA GLN A 294 18.14 -5.89 -25.01
C GLN A 294 17.17 -6.12 -23.84
N GLN A 295 16.20 -7.03 -23.98
CA GLN A 295 15.27 -7.36 -22.90
C GLN A 295 15.97 -8.07 -21.75
N ASP A 296 16.92 -8.96 -22.04
CA ASP A 296 17.72 -9.64 -21.03
C ASP A 296 18.60 -8.65 -20.27
N LEU A 297 19.23 -7.70 -20.97
CA LEU A 297 19.98 -6.60 -20.34
C LEU A 297 19.10 -5.76 -19.40
N ASP A 298 17.90 -5.37 -19.86
CA ASP A 298 16.96 -4.59 -19.05
C ASP A 298 16.47 -5.38 -17.82
N ALA A 299 16.30 -6.71 -17.95
CA ALA A 299 15.93 -7.58 -16.83
C ALA A 299 17.07 -7.70 -15.81
N GLY A 300 18.31 -7.92 -16.27
CA GLY A 300 19.49 -7.97 -15.40
C GLY A 300 19.75 -6.66 -14.66
N GLN A 301 19.50 -5.50 -15.30
CA GLN A 301 19.58 -4.21 -14.61
C GLN A 301 18.59 -4.07 -13.45
N LYS A 302 17.37 -4.58 -13.61
CA LYS A 302 16.37 -4.57 -12.53
C LYS A 302 16.73 -5.50 -11.39
N GLU A 303 17.29 -6.66 -11.71
CA GLU A 303 17.78 -7.60 -10.71
C GLU A 303 18.92 -6.98 -9.90
N ASN A 304 19.87 -6.31 -10.56
CA ASN A 304 20.94 -5.56 -9.87
C ASN A 304 20.38 -4.48 -8.94
N LEU A 305 19.42 -3.68 -9.38
CA LEU A 305 18.77 -2.66 -8.53
C LEU A 305 18.06 -3.29 -7.31
N SER A 306 17.42 -4.44 -7.50
CA SER A 306 16.78 -5.19 -6.41
C SER A 306 17.81 -5.68 -5.39
N LEU A 307 18.95 -6.19 -5.86
CA LEU A 307 20.04 -6.67 -5.01
C LEU A 307 20.73 -5.53 -4.24
N GLU A 308 20.92 -4.37 -4.89
CA GLU A 308 21.43 -3.15 -4.23
C GLU A 308 20.50 -2.71 -3.10
N PHE A 309 19.18 -2.73 -3.32
CA PHE A 309 18.19 -2.40 -2.30
C PHE A 309 18.24 -3.38 -1.11
N GLN A 310 18.33 -4.68 -1.37
CA GLN A 310 18.48 -5.70 -0.32
C GLN A 310 19.76 -5.49 0.51
N THR A 311 20.87 -5.20 -0.16
CA THR A 311 22.15 -4.92 0.50
C THR A 311 22.03 -3.73 1.45
N LYS A 312 21.34 -2.67 1.02
CA LYS A 312 21.11 -1.48 1.86
C LYS A 312 20.25 -1.79 3.09
N ILE A 313 19.18 -2.56 2.93
CA ILE A 313 18.34 -2.99 4.07
C ILE A 313 19.16 -3.80 5.08
N LEU A 314 19.98 -4.74 4.59
CA LEU A 314 20.82 -5.55 5.46
C LEU A 314 21.86 -4.70 6.20
N GLN A 315 22.46 -3.74 5.51
CA GLN A 315 23.40 -2.80 6.13
C GLN A 315 22.72 -1.97 7.23
N ASP A 316 21.51 -1.46 6.99
CA ASP A 316 20.75 -0.71 7.99
C ASP A 316 20.38 -1.60 9.19
N SER A 317 19.99 -2.85 8.96
CA SER A 317 19.72 -3.84 10.02
C SER A 317 20.95 -4.11 10.90
N ILE A 318 22.12 -4.30 10.27
CA ILE A 318 23.39 -4.49 10.99
C ILE A 318 23.74 -3.24 11.82
N ASN A 319 23.55 -2.04 11.26
CA ASN A 319 23.82 -0.79 11.97
C ASN A 319 22.93 -0.65 13.22
N VAL A 320 21.64 -0.99 13.11
CA VAL A 320 20.71 -0.99 14.25
C VAL A 320 21.16 -2.00 15.31
N GLN A 321 21.53 -3.22 14.93
CA GLN A 321 22.04 -4.22 15.87
C GLN A 321 23.31 -3.76 16.59
N TYR A 322 24.26 -3.18 15.85
CA TYR A 322 25.49 -2.63 16.41
C TYR A 322 25.21 -1.49 17.41
N LEU A 323 24.29 -0.58 17.09
CA LEU A 323 23.87 0.49 17.99
C LEU A 323 23.23 -0.07 19.26
N ASN A 324 22.32 -1.04 19.13
CA ASN A 324 21.66 -1.68 20.27
C ASN A 324 22.68 -2.37 21.19
N GLN A 325 23.68 -3.05 20.61
CA GLN A 325 24.77 -3.66 21.38
C GLN A 325 25.58 -2.61 22.15
N ARG A 326 25.90 -1.48 21.52
CA ARG A 326 26.63 -0.38 22.19
C ARG A 326 25.81 0.27 23.30
N ILE A 327 24.51 0.47 23.09
CA ILE A 327 23.60 1.00 24.10
C ILE A 327 23.55 0.02 25.28
N SER A 328 23.32 -1.27 25.03
CA SER A 328 23.30 -2.30 26.07
C SER A 328 24.62 -2.36 26.86
N GLN A 329 25.77 -2.31 26.18
CA GLN A 329 27.07 -2.26 26.87
C GLN A 329 27.24 -0.98 27.71
N SER A 330 26.77 0.17 27.21
CA SER A 330 26.80 1.43 27.94
C SER A 330 25.91 1.40 29.17
N GLU A 331 24.67 0.91 29.04
CA GLU A 331 23.72 0.73 30.14
C GLU A 331 24.26 -0.25 31.18
N MET A 332 24.88 -1.35 30.75
CA MET A 332 25.59 -2.29 31.61
C MET A 332 26.71 -1.60 32.39
N ASN A 333 27.56 -0.83 31.72
CA ASN A 333 28.66 -0.11 32.38
C ASN A 333 28.16 0.91 33.42
N ILE A 334 27.10 1.66 33.08
CA ILE A 334 26.49 2.66 33.98
C ILE A 334 25.83 1.97 35.18
N GLY A 335 25.00 0.95 34.93
CA GLY A 335 24.32 0.20 35.99
C GLY A 335 25.32 -0.50 36.93
N MET A 336 26.37 -1.11 36.40
CA MET A 336 27.43 -1.72 37.20
C MET A 336 28.20 -0.67 38.03
N LYS A 337 28.46 0.53 37.50
CA LYS A 337 29.07 1.62 38.26
C LYS A 337 28.22 2.03 39.46
N TYR A 338 26.90 2.13 39.29
CA TYR A 338 25.97 2.40 40.39
C TYR A 338 25.98 1.28 41.44
N LEU A 339 26.03 0.00 41.02
CA LEU A 339 26.16 -1.12 41.95
C LEU A 339 27.47 -1.11 42.73
N SER A 340 28.58 -0.76 42.10
CA SER A 340 29.87 -0.61 42.80
C SER A 340 29.84 0.52 43.82
N LYS A 341 29.20 1.65 43.51
CA LYS A 341 29.02 2.75 44.47
C LYS A 341 28.11 2.36 45.63
N SER A 342 27.00 1.68 45.35
CA SER A 342 26.11 1.14 46.38
C SER A 342 26.87 0.22 47.34
N LEU A 343 27.72 -0.67 46.81
CA LEU A 343 28.58 -1.54 47.62
C LEU A 343 29.51 -0.74 48.54
N LYS A 344 30.09 0.35 48.03
CA LYS A 344 30.96 1.23 48.82
C LYS A 344 30.20 1.88 49.98
N TYR A 345 29.01 2.44 49.72
CA TYR A 345 28.18 3.06 50.76
C TYR A 345 27.69 2.02 51.78
N PHE A 346 27.32 0.83 51.32
CA PHE A 346 26.92 -0.27 52.19
C PHE A 346 28.01 -0.65 53.21
N TYR A 347 29.28 -0.74 52.78
CA TYR A 347 30.40 -0.98 53.70
C TYR A 347 30.78 0.23 54.56
N SER A 348 30.37 1.42 54.15
CA SER A 348 30.52 2.65 54.95
C SER A 348 29.33 2.86 55.90
N GLU A 349 28.39 1.90 55.95
CA GLU A 349 27.14 1.93 56.74
C GLU A 349 26.19 3.08 56.37
N GLU A 350 26.40 3.73 55.22
CA GLU A 350 25.55 4.77 54.65
C GLU A 350 24.40 4.14 53.83
N TYR A 351 23.48 3.46 54.52
CA TYR A 351 22.49 2.60 53.87
C TYR A 351 21.47 3.33 52.98
N ASP A 352 21.07 4.55 53.34
CA ASP A 352 20.15 5.36 52.52
C ASP A 352 20.77 5.71 51.15
N LEU A 353 22.04 6.12 51.15
CA LEU A 353 22.79 6.39 49.92
C LEU A 353 23.04 5.09 49.14
N ALA A 354 23.28 3.98 49.82
CA ALA A 354 23.42 2.68 49.17
C ALA A 354 22.14 2.27 48.43
N LEU A 355 20.95 2.50 49.01
CA LEU A 355 19.66 2.24 48.37
C LEU A 355 19.44 3.10 47.14
N VAL A 356 19.72 4.41 47.22
CA VAL A 356 19.60 5.33 46.07
C VAL A 356 20.46 4.86 44.90
N GLU A 357 21.70 4.44 45.16
CA GLU A 357 22.57 3.94 44.10
C GLU A 357 22.10 2.59 43.54
N VAL A 358 21.53 1.69 44.35
CA VAL A 358 20.90 0.45 43.81
C VAL A 358 19.71 0.79 42.92
N GLU A 359 18.86 1.72 43.31
CA GLU A 359 17.70 2.12 42.52
C GLU A 359 18.11 2.78 41.21
N ASN A 360 19.18 3.56 41.22
CA ASN A 360 19.77 4.07 39.99
C ASN A 360 20.33 2.95 39.11
N ALA A 361 20.95 1.90 39.68
CA ALA A 361 21.36 0.73 38.90
C ALA A 361 20.17 -0.01 38.26
N GLN A 362 19.07 -0.17 38.99
CA GLN A 362 17.84 -0.83 38.51
C GLN A 362 17.18 -0.07 37.35
N LYS A 363 17.35 1.25 37.25
CA LYS A 363 16.88 2.02 36.09
C LYS A 363 17.57 1.62 34.78
N TYR A 364 18.84 1.22 34.84
CA TYR A 364 19.61 0.80 33.66
C TYR A 364 19.62 -0.73 33.48
N LEU A 365 19.52 -1.48 34.58
CA LEU A 365 19.59 -2.95 34.61
C LEU A 365 18.40 -3.51 35.42
N PRO A 366 17.16 -3.39 34.92
CA PRO A 366 15.95 -3.72 35.68
C PRO A 366 15.79 -5.20 36.00
N ASN A 367 16.48 -6.07 35.27
CA ASN A 367 16.40 -7.53 35.42
C ASN A 367 17.69 -8.14 35.99
N LEU A 368 18.60 -7.33 36.52
CA LEU A 368 19.84 -7.84 37.09
C LEU A 368 19.59 -8.34 38.52
N ALA A 369 19.61 -9.66 38.71
CA ALA A 369 19.42 -10.33 40.01
C ALA A 369 20.31 -9.73 41.12
N TYR A 370 21.56 -9.41 40.78
CA TYR A 370 22.53 -8.80 41.70
C TYR A 370 22.06 -7.47 42.31
N ALA A 371 21.32 -6.65 41.56
CA ALA A 371 20.80 -5.37 42.04
C ALA A 371 19.73 -5.59 43.13
N TYR A 372 18.81 -6.52 42.90
CA TYR A 372 17.79 -6.90 43.89
C TYR A 372 18.42 -7.59 45.11
N ALA A 373 19.42 -8.45 44.90
CA ALA A 373 20.13 -9.10 46.00
C ALA A 373 20.79 -8.07 46.93
N ARG A 374 21.47 -7.08 46.34
CA ARG A 374 22.09 -5.96 47.05
C ARG A 374 21.06 -5.12 47.81
N LYS A 375 19.92 -4.80 47.18
CA LYS A 375 18.80 -4.09 47.84
C LYS A 375 18.30 -4.86 49.06
N GLY A 376 18.13 -6.18 48.93
CA GLY A 376 17.72 -7.05 50.03
C GLY A 376 18.71 -7.04 51.18
N SER A 377 20.01 -7.12 50.88
CA SER A 377 21.07 -7.05 51.91
C SER A 377 21.15 -5.70 52.61
N ILE A 378 20.87 -4.60 51.90
CA ILE A 378 20.80 -3.27 52.51
C ILE A 378 19.60 -3.20 53.48
N TYR A 379 18.41 -3.62 53.07
CA TYR A 379 17.24 -3.65 53.96
C TYR A 379 17.43 -4.54 55.18
N TYR A 380 18.08 -5.70 55.02
CA TYR A 380 18.43 -6.57 56.13
C TYR A 380 19.32 -5.84 57.16
N LYS A 381 20.30 -5.04 56.71
CA LYS A 381 21.16 -4.25 57.62
C LYS A 381 20.44 -3.10 58.32
N ILE A 382 19.41 -2.52 57.70
CA ILE A 382 18.55 -1.50 58.32
C ILE A 382 17.55 -2.14 59.31
N GLY A 383 17.37 -3.47 59.26
CA GLY A 383 16.44 -4.22 60.11
C GLY A 383 15.05 -4.44 59.49
N ASP A 384 14.84 -4.04 58.23
CA ASP A 384 13.58 -4.27 57.50
C ASP A 384 13.62 -5.65 56.83
N LEU A 385 13.33 -6.70 57.62
CA LEU A 385 13.39 -8.10 57.17
C LEU A 385 12.36 -8.42 56.08
N ASP A 386 11.20 -7.78 56.11
CA ASP A 386 10.14 -8.04 55.14
C ASP A 386 10.54 -7.53 53.75
N ARG A 387 11.07 -6.30 53.65
CA ARG A 387 11.59 -5.78 52.37
C ARG A 387 12.85 -6.50 51.92
N ALA A 388 13.69 -6.98 52.86
CA ALA A 388 14.85 -7.80 52.53
C ALA A 388 14.44 -9.09 51.81
N LEU A 389 13.50 -9.84 52.40
CA LEU A 389 12.99 -11.09 51.84
C LEU A 389 12.31 -10.89 50.48
N VAL A 390 11.52 -9.83 50.30
CA VAL A 390 10.89 -9.52 49.00
C VAL A 390 11.95 -9.34 47.91
N ASN A 391 12.96 -8.50 48.16
CA ASN A 391 14.01 -8.23 47.16
C ASN A 391 14.90 -9.45 46.89
N TRP A 392 15.23 -10.24 47.91
CA TRP A 392 15.95 -11.50 47.74
C TRP A 392 15.15 -12.55 46.97
N ASN A 393 13.84 -12.64 47.18
CA ASN A 393 12.99 -13.52 46.37
C ASN A 393 12.94 -13.08 44.90
N ILE A 394 12.86 -11.78 44.62
CA ILE A 394 12.95 -11.25 43.24
C ILE A 394 14.32 -11.60 42.63
N ALA A 395 15.40 -11.48 43.39
CA ALA A 395 16.73 -11.88 42.93
C ALA A 395 16.79 -13.36 42.54
N LEU A 396 16.19 -14.26 43.34
CA LEU A 396 16.11 -15.69 43.03
C LEU A 396 15.14 -16.02 41.89
N GLN A 397 14.12 -15.20 41.65
CA GLN A 397 13.29 -15.33 40.45
C GLN A 397 14.07 -15.01 39.18
N LEU A 398 14.96 -14.01 39.24
CA LEU A 398 15.80 -13.59 38.12
C LEU A 398 17.02 -14.49 37.93
N ASP A 399 17.60 -15.01 39.01
CA ASP A 399 18.70 -15.97 39.01
C ASP A 399 18.45 -17.07 40.08
N PRO A 400 17.82 -18.19 39.69
CA PRO A 400 17.52 -19.29 40.61
C PRO A 400 18.75 -19.92 41.27
N GLU A 401 19.92 -19.82 40.64
CA GLU A 401 21.17 -20.42 41.11
C GLU A 401 21.96 -19.49 42.06
N TYR A 402 21.40 -18.34 42.43
CA TYR A 402 22.04 -17.39 43.34
C TYR A 402 22.11 -17.93 44.80
N SER A 403 23.09 -18.81 45.02
CA SER A 403 23.25 -19.60 46.23
C SER A 403 23.39 -18.77 47.51
N GLU A 404 24.06 -17.62 47.43
CA GLU A 404 24.26 -16.71 48.56
C GLU A 404 22.92 -16.10 49.01
N VAL A 405 22.07 -15.69 48.07
CA VAL A 405 20.73 -15.15 48.37
C VAL A 405 19.85 -16.24 48.98
N ARG A 406 19.92 -17.46 48.45
CA ARG A 406 19.20 -18.62 49.01
C ARG A 406 19.59 -18.87 50.47
N ASN A 407 20.89 -18.83 50.76
CA ASN A 407 21.41 -18.99 52.12
C ASN A 407 20.97 -17.84 53.05
N MET A 408 20.99 -16.59 52.56
CA MET A 408 20.50 -15.42 53.32
C MET A 408 19.02 -15.56 53.68
N ILE A 409 18.16 -15.94 52.74
CA ILE A 409 16.73 -16.19 53.00
C ILE A 409 16.54 -17.30 54.03
N TYR A 410 17.29 -18.41 53.90
CA TYR A 410 17.20 -19.53 54.83
C TYR A 410 17.59 -19.12 56.26
N ALA A 411 18.68 -18.36 56.41
CA ALA A 411 19.12 -17.85 57.70
C ALA A 411 18.07 -16.96 58.38
N VAL A 412 17.51 -15.99 57.65
CA VAL A 412 16.49 -15.06 58.18
C VAL A 412 15.20 -15.77 58.55
N LYS A 413 14.74 -16.75 57.76
CA LYS A 413 13.56 -17.55 58.10
C LYS A 413 13.77 -18.33 59.39
N LYS A 414 14.95 -18.96 59.54
CA LYS A 414 15.30 -19.69 60.76
C LYS A 414 15.37 -18.79 61.99
N GLU A 415 15.89 -17.56 61.86
CA GLU A 415 15.90 -16.58 62.96
C GLU A 415 14.48 -16.19 63.39
N ARG A 416 13.56 -15.90 62.45
CA ARG A 416 12.16 -15.60 62.76
C ARG A 416 11.44 -16.77 63.42
N ASP A 417 11.66 -17.99 62.94
CA ASP A 417 11.03 -19.19 63.52
C ASP A 417 11.47 -19.40 64.98
N ILE A 418 12.71 -19.02 65.34
CA ILE A 418 13.23 -19.09 66.72
C ILE A 418 12.63 -17.97 67.60
N GLU A 419 12.48 -16.74 67.08
CA GLU A 419 11.83 -15.63 67.79
C GLU A 419 10.34 -15.89 68.08
N VAL A 420 9.64 -16.60 67.20
CA VAL A 420 8.23 -16.98 67.38
C VAL A 420 8.06 -18.09 68.43
N LEU A 421 9.10 -18.92 68.65
CA LEU A 421 9.09 -20.01 69.64
C LEU A 421 9.60 -19.58 71.03
N SER A 422 10.19 -18.38 71.14
CA SER A 422 10.78 -17.85 72.38
C SER A 422 9.98 -16.71 73.02
N ASN A 423 8.92 -16.24 72.36
CA ASN A 423 7.85 -15.40 72.91
C ASN A 423 6.58 -16.24 73.14
#